data_AF-A0A1F3S2A7-F1
#
_entry.id   AF-A0A1F3S2A7-F1
#
_cell.length_a   1.000
_cell.length_b   1.000
_cell.length_c   1.000
_cell.angle_alpha   90.00
_cell.angle_beta   90.00
_cell.angle_gamma   90.00
#
_symmetry.space_group_name_H-M   'P 1'
#
loop_
_entity.id
_entity.type
_entity.pdbx_description
1 polymer ?
#
loop_
_entity_poly.entity_id
_entity_poly.type
_entity_poly.pdbx_seq_one_letter_code
_entity_poly.pdbx_strand_id
1 'polypeptide(L)' 'MHDGRFATLDEVIDHYSHGVQMSSTIDPLIEFAAQGGVQLDAQEKDLLKQFLLTLTDYNFINNPEFQKP' A
#
# COMPACT_ATOMS: atom_id res chain seq x y z
N MET A 1 1.66 -5.59 3.67
CA MET A 1 0.83 -6.10 4.80
C MET A 1 1.72 -6.85 5.77
N HIS A 2 1.30 -7.03 7.03
CA HIS A 2 2.10 -7.72 8.05
C HIS A 2 2.50 -9.15 7.68
N ASP A 3 1.73 -9.80 6.80
CA ASP A 3 1.92 -11.16 6.30
C ASP A 3 2.67 -11.23 4.96
N GLY A 4 3.07 -10.08 4.39
CA GLY A 4 3.77 -10.04 3.10
C GLY A 4 2.94 -10.50 1.89
N ARG A 5 1.60 -10.55 1.99
CA ARG A 5 0.73 -11.08 0.91
C ARG A 5 0.74 -10.31 -0.41
N PHE A 6 1.30 -9.10 -0.42
CA PHE A 6 1.41 -8.25 -1.61
C PHE A 6 2.89 -8.03 -1.92
N ALA A 7 3.26 -8.27 -3.18
CA ALA A 7 4.62 -8.16 -3.69
C ALA A 7 4.93 -6.73 -4.16
N THR A 8 3.91 -5.94 -4.49
CA THR A 8 4.09 -4.60 -5.05
C THR A 8 3.34 -3.54 -4.26
N LEU A 9 3.78 -2.29 -4.39
CA LEU A 9 3.06 -1.15 -3.80
C LEU A 9 1.69 -0.95 -4.46
N ASP A 10 1.57 -1.23 -5.76
CA ASP A 10 0.31 -1.14 -6.50
C ASP A 10 -0.76 -2.07 -5.91
N GLU A 11 -0.39 -3.32 -5.57
CA GLU A 11 -1.32 -4.27 -4.92
C GLU A 11 -1.79 -3.79 -3.54
N VAL A 12 -0.92 -3.10 -2.78
CA VAL A 12 -1.32 -2.51 -1.49
C VAL A 12 -2.28 -1.36 -1.69
N ILE A 13 -1.99 -0.45 -2.63
CA ILE A 13 -2.85 0.68 -2.96
C ILE A 13 -4.21 0.17 -3.46
N ASP A 14 -4.22 -0.82 -4.35
CA ASP A 14 -5.43 -1.42 -4.87
C ASP A 14 -6.26 -2.11 -3.79
N HIS A 15 -5.62 -2.75 -2.81
CA HIS A 15 -6.34 -3.37 -1.70
C HIS A 15 -7.19 -2.36 -0.91
N TYR A 16 -6.63 -1.21 -0.55
CA TYR A 16 -7.37 -0.19 0.21
C TYR A 16 -8.28 0.68 -0.66
N SER A 17 -8.02 0.72 -1.96
CA SER A 17 -8.80 1.48 -2.92
C SER A 17 -10.06 0.71 -3.36
N HIS A 18 -9.95 -0.59 -3.69
CA HIS A 18 -11.04 -1.40 -4.28
C HIS A 18 -11.16 -2.81 -3.70
N GLY A 19 -10.20 -3.26 -2.88
CA GLY A 19 -10.12 -4.63 -2.39
C GLY A 19 -10.57 -4.84 -0.96
N VAL A 20 -11.15 -3.83 -0.31
CA VAL A 20 -11.66 -3.96 1.07
C VAL A 20 -12.93 -4.78 1.04
N GLN A 21 -13.05 -5.76 1.94
CA GLN A 21 -14.22 -6.63 2.03
C GLN A 21 -14.81 -6.57 3.43
N MET A 22 -16.11 -6.32 3.52
CA MET A 22 -16.84 -6.46 4.77
C MET A 22 -16.75 -7.90 5.29
N SER A 23 -16.38 -8.06 6.55
CA SER A 23 -16.30 -9.35 7.22
C SER A 23 -16.61 -9.18 8.71
N SER A 24 -16.87 -10.27 9.43
CA SER A 24 -17.10 -10.23 10.88
C SER A 24 -15.88 -9.79 11.69
N THR A 25 -14.70 -9.78 11.08
CA THR A 25 -13.42 -9.44 11.72
C THR A 25 -12.85 -8.10 11.25
N ILE A 26 -13.56 -7.37 10.38
CA ILE A 26 -13.09 -6.05 9.95
C ILE A 26 -13.21 -5.05 11.11
N ASP A 27 -12.24 -4.15 11.22
CA ASP A 27 -12.31 -3.07 12.20
C ASP A 27 -13.47 -2.11 11.80
N PRO A 28 -14.42 -1.82 12.70
CA PRO A 28 -15.52 -0.89 12.43
C PRO A 28 -15.08 0.53 12.05
N LEU A 29 -13.84 0.91 12.36
CA LEU A 29 -13.28 2.24 12.05
C LEU A 29 -12.72 2.36 10.63
N ILE A 30 -12.74 1.29 9.82
CA ILE A 30 -12.40 1.40 8.40
C ILE A 30 -13.51 2.15 7.68
N GLU A 31 -13.33 3.46 7.55
CA GLU A 31 -14.33 4.43 7.06
C GLU A 31 -15.00 4.00 5.75
N PHE A 32 -14.21 3.51 4.78
CA PHE A 32 -14.70 3.16 3.46
C PHE A 32 -14.97 1.66 3.23
N ALA A 33 -15.02 0.87 4.30
CA ALA A 33 -15.17 -0.59 4.19
C ALA A 33 -16.47 -0.99 3.46
N ALA A 34 -17.57 -0.30 3.74
CA ALA A 34 -18.87 -0.58 3.12
C ALA A 34 -18.90 -0.24 1.62
N GLN A 35 -17.98 0.61 1.13
CA GLN A 35 -17.83 0.93 -0.30
C GLN A 35 -16.76 0.09 -0.99
N GLY A 36 -16.13 -0.86 -0.30
CA GLY A 36 -15.06 -1.68 -0.85
C GLY A 36 -13.68 -0.99 -0.87
N GLY A 37 -13.54 0.15 -0.20
CA GLY A 37 -12.32 0.96 -0.18
C GLY A 37 -12.57 2.40 -0.63
N VAL A 38 -11.51 3.20 -0.65
CA VAL A 38 -11.54 4.65 -0.91
C VAL A 38 -11.97 5.01 -2.34
N GLN A 39 -11.96 4.05 -3.28
CA GLN A 39 -12.32 4.24 -4.69
C GLN A 39 -11.47 5.30 -5.42
N LEU A 40 -10.15 5.30 -5.16
CA LEU A 40 -9.21 6.19 -5.86
C LEU A 40 -9.23 5.96 -7.38
N ASP A 41 -9.23 7.04 -8.15
CA ASP A 41 -9.06 6.93 -9.60
C ASP A 41 -7.59 6.60 -10.00
N ALA A 42 -7.36 6.42 -11.30
CA ALA A 42 -6.03 6.06 -11.79
C ALA A 42 -4.97 7.14 -11.52
N GLN A 43 -5.33 8.42 -11.57
CA GLN A 43 -4.41 9.53 -11.32
C GLN A 43 -4.10 9.63 -9.83
N GLU A 44 -5.09 9.47 -8.96
CA GLU A 44 -4.90 9.50 -7.51
C GLU A 44 -4.01 8.35 -7.03
N LYS A 45 -4.19 7.14 -7.60
CA LYS A 45 -3.30 6.00 -7.31
C LYS A 45 -1.86 6.29 -7.71
N ASP A 46 -1.63 6.86 -8.89
CA ASP A 46 -0.29 7.23 -9.33
C ASP A 46 0.33 8.31 -8.43
N LEU A 47 -0.41 9.37 -8.11
CA LEU A 47 0.07 10.43 -7.22
C LEU A 47 0.41 9.91 -5.82
N LEU A 48 -0.42 9.03 -5.26
CA LEU A 48 -0.14 8.38 -3.97
C LEU A 48 1.13 7.52 -4.06
N LYS A 49 1.29 6.75 -5.13
CA LYS A 49 2.50 5.95 -5.36
C LYS A 49 3.74 6.83 -5.46
N GLN A 50 3.69 7.91 -6.24
CA GLN A 50 4.81 8.87 -6.34
C GLN A 50 5.16 9.46 -4.98
N PHE A 51 4.15 9.88 -4.21
CA PHE A 51 4.37 10.38 -2.85
C PHE A 51 5.08 9.35 -1.97
N LEU A 52 4.62 8.10 -1.95
CA LEU A 52 5.25 7.04 -1.16
C LEU A 52 6.68 6.74 -1.62
N LEU A 53 6.96 6.81 -2.92
CA LEU A 53 8.31 6.66 -3.46
C LEU A 53 9.27 7.77 -3.02
N THR A 54 8.77 8.96 -2.65
CA THR A 54 9.61 10.03 -2.07
C THR A 54 10.19 9.66 -0.70
N LEU A 55 9.62 8.67 -0.03
CA LEU A 55 10.08 8.19 1.28
C LEU A 55 11.22 7.18 1.16
N THR A 56 11.70 6.90 -0.06
CA THR A 56 12.80 5.98 -0.30
C THR A 56 14.12 6.57 0.21
N ASP A 57 14.71 5.91 1.21
CA ASP A 57 16.05 6.25 1.68
C ASP A 57 17.11 5.64 0.74
N TYR A 58 17.66 6.48 -0.14
CA TYR A 58 18.71 6.08 -1.08
C TYR A 58 20.04 5.75 -0.40
N ASN A 59 20.30 6.24 0.81
CA ASN A 59 21.51 5.85 1.55
C ASN A 59 21.38 4.42 2.07
N PHE A 60 20.19 4.06 2.58
CA PHE A 60 19.92 2.70 3.06
C PHE A 60 20.05 1.66 1.93
N ILE A 61 19.36 1.87 0.80
CA ILE A 61 19.31 0.86 -0.27
C ILE A 61 20.64 0.70 -1.02
N ASN A 62 21.47 1.74 -1.05
CA ASN A 62 22.76 1.72 -1.74
C ASN A 62 23.94 1.47 -0.79
N ASN A 63 23.70 1.23 0.51
CA ASN A 63 24.77 0.98 1.46
C ASN A 63 25.50 -0.34 1.10
N PRO A 64 26.81 -0.30 0.78
CA PRO A 64 27.59 -1.50 0.48
C PRO A 64 27.63 -2.52 1.64
N GLU A 65 27.52 -2.06 2.89
CA GLU A 65 27.53 -2.93 4.08
C GLU A 65 26.27 -3.81 4.21
N PHE A 66 25.18 -3.45 3.52
CA PHE A 66 23.93 -4.22 3.51
C PHE A 66 23.77 -5.09 2.25
N GLN A 67 24.80 -5.16 1.40
CA GLN A 67 24.78 -6.01 0.22
C GLN A 67 24.95 -7.48 0.59
N LYS A 68 24.42 -8.36 -0.26
CA LYS A 68 24.62 -9.81 -0.10
C LYS A 68 26.12 -10.13 -0.25
N PRO A 69 26.68 -11.01 0.61
CA PRO A 69 28.08 -11.41 0.53
C PRO A 69 28.41 -12.18 -0.75
#